data_AF-A0A9N9E6D3-F1
#
_entry.id   AF-A0A9N9E6D3-F1
#
_cell.length_a   1.000
_cell.length_b   1.000
_cell.length_c   1.000
_cell.angle_alpha   90.00
_cell.angle_beta   90.00
_cell.angle_gamma   90.00
#
_symmetry.space_group_name_H-M   'P 1'
#
loop_
_entity.id
_entity.type
_entity.pdbx_description
1 polymer ?
#
loop_
_entity_poly.entity_id
_entity_poly.type
_entity_poly.pdbx_seq_one_letter_code
_entity_poly.pdbx_strand_id
1 'polypeptide(L)'
;MVLLKFTTTDGKVLGSVNWFAVHCTSMYNNNTYISDDNKGYAGYLMEKTFNGPDTLPGTGSVHAFAQSNMGDVSPNTLGAFCEDTGEPCDYQTSTCNGKNELCQGRGPGWLTSDFESTRLIGERQAQKAMELLDSATTPVIGSVDYRHQFINMPEYSFKLNGENVTLCKAAMGYSFAAGTTDGPGAFDFKQGDNLTGNPFWDFVRGAIKKPSAELIECQKPKPVLLATGETTFPYAWGPAIADVQVLKIGNFVILAVPGEFTTMAGRRL
;
A
#
# COMPACT_ATOMS: atom_id res chain seq x y z
N MET A 1 12.10 9.80 2.52
CA MET A 1 12.71 8.47 2.77
C MET A 1 13.43 8.53 4.10
N VAL A 2 13.35 7.46 4.89
CA VAL A 2 14.12 7.27 6.12
C VAL A 2 15.01 6.05 5.92
N LEU A 3 16.31 6.18 6.20
CA LEU A 3 17.30 5.13 5.99
C LEU A 3 17.92 4.72 7.31
N LEU A 4 18.01 3.41 7.55
CA LEU A 4 18.81 2.80 8.62
C LEU A 4 20.03 2.13 8.00
N LYS A 5 21.23 2.64 8.30
CA LYS A 5 22.52 2.17 7.79
C LYS A 5 23.14 1.17 8.78
N PHE A 6 23.59 0.02 8.28
CA PHE A 6 24.30 -0.98 9.07
C PHE A 6 25.77 -1.00 8.66
N THR A 7 26.66 -0.94 9.64
CA THR A 7 28.12 -0.97 9.42
C THR A 7 28.80 -1.94 10.36
N THR A 8 29.93 -2.48 9.93
CA THR A 8 30.89 -3.17 10.79
C THR A 8 31.65 -2.17 11.66
N THR A 9 32.42 -2.68 12.63
CA THR A 9 33.24 -1.86 13.54
C THR A 9 34.36 -1.08 12.83
N ASP A 10 34.82 -1.54 11.66
CA ASP A 10 35.77 -0.85 10.78
C ASP A 10 35.11 0.10 9.77
N GLY A 11 33.78 0.28 9.85
CA GLY A 11 33.03 1.26 9.06
C GLY A 11 32.57 0.78 7.68
N LYS A 12 32.82 -0.48 7.31
CA LYS A 12 32.29 -1.06 6.06
C LYS A 12 30.76 -1.19 6.13
N VAL A 13 30.08 -0.79 5.07
CA VAL A 13 28.62 -0.94 4.96
C VAL A 13 28.23 -2.41 4.81
N LEU A 14 27.35 -2.88 5.69
CA LEU A 14 26.75 -4.21 5.64
C LEU A 14 25.41 -4.21 4.88
N GLY A 15 24.71 -3.08 4.90
CA GLY A 15 23.42 -2.96 4.25
C GLY A 15 22.63 -1.74 4.72
N SER A 16 21.41 -1.61 4.21
CA SER A 16 20.46 -0.61 4.66
C SER A 16 19.01 -1.09 4.60
N VAL A 17 18.16 -0.48 5.41
CA VAL A 17 16.71 -0.54 5.24
C VAL A 17 16.20 0.86 4.95
N ASN A 18 15.44 1.00 3.85
CA ASN A 18 15.03 2.27 3.27
C ASN A 18 13.49 2.36 3.27
N TRP A 19 12.91 3.09 4.22
CA TRP A 19 11.46 3.31 4.30
C TRP A 19 11.04 4.50 3.43
N PHE A 20 10.10 4.25 2.51
CA PHE A 20 9.53 5.29 1.66
C PHE A 20 8.12 4.90 1.20
N ALA A 21 7.16 5.83 1.30
CA ALA A 21 5.78 5.60 0.91
C ALA A 21 5.61 5.71 -0.61
N VAL A 22 5.42 4.59 -1.29
CA VAL A 22 4.99 4.50 -2.70
C VAL A 22 4.52 3.06 -2.99
N HIS A 23 3.40 2.88 -3.69
CA HIS A 23 2.97 1.55 -4.11
C HIS A 23 3.98 0.89 -5.08
N CYS A 24 4.05 -0.44 -5.00
CA CYS A 24 4.74 -1.29 -5.96
C CYS A 24 3.81 -1.66 -7.12
N THR A 25 3.34 -0.64 -7.84
CA THR A 25 2.37 -0.74 -8.94
C THR A 25 2.85 0.00 -10.20
N SER A 26 4.17 0.01 -10.42
CA SER A 26 4.74 0.57 -11.65
C SER A 26 4.50 -0.35 -12.85
N MET A 27 4.59 -1.66 -12.65
CA MET A 27 4.13 -2.67 -13.62
C MET A 27 2.61 -2.79 -13.54
N TYR A 28 1.96 -2.83 -14.70
CA TYR A 28 0.50 -2.87 -14.76
C TYR A 28 -0.05 -4.28 -14.54
N ASN A 29 -1.37 -4.40 -14.38
CA ASN A 29 -2.08 -5.67 -14.16
C ASN A 29 -2.05 -6.63 -15.37
N ASN A 30 -1.57 -6.19 -16.53
CA ASN A 30 -1.35 -7.02 -17.72
C ASN A 30 0.03 -7.68 -17.75
N ASN A 31 0.93 -7.36 -16.81
CA ASN A 31 2.22 -8.01 -16.67
C ASN A 31 2.04 -9.47 -16.21
N THR A 32 2.76 -10.39 -16.88
CA THR A 32 2.71 -11.83 -16.59
C THR A 32 3.99 -12.37 -15.97
N TYR A 33 4.98 -11.50 -15.72
CA TYR A 33 6.27 -11.86 -15.12
C TYR A 33 6.27 -11.62 -13.61
N ILE A 34 6.86 -12.55 -12.85
CA ILE A 34 7.17 -12.31 -11.43
C ILE A 34 8.24 -11.22 -11.36
N SER A 35 7.97 -10.19 -10.56
CA SER A 35 8.89 -9.07 -10.35
C SER A 35 8.56 -8.35 -9.04
N ASP A 36 9.59 -7.80 -8.42
CA ASP A 36 9.53 -7.04 -7.16
C ASP A 36 9.25 -5.53 -7.38
N ASP A 37 8.86 -5.17 -8.60
CA ASP A 37 8.47 -3.82 -9.03
C ASP A 37 9.53 -2.75 -8.71
N ASN A 38 9.13 -1.50 -8.48
CA ASN A 38 10.02 -0.36 -8.38
C ASN A 38 10.91 -0.40 -7.12
N LYS A 39 10.41 -0.90 -5.99
CA LYS A 39 11.21 -1.09 -4.76
C LYS A 39 12.21 -2.23 -4.90
N GLY A 40 11.81 -3.31 -5.55
CA GLY A 40 12.70 -4.41 -5.91
C GLY A 40 13.82 -3.96 -6.82
N TYR A 41 13.51 -3.21 -7.86
CA TYR A 41 14.52 -2.62 -8.75
C TYR A 41 15.48 -1.70 -7.99
N ALA A 42 14.97 -0.90 -7.04
CA ALA A 42 15.81 -0.05 -6.20
C ALA A 42 16.79 -0.86 -5.34
N GLY A 43 16.32 -1.94 -4.71
CA GLY A 43 17.16 -2.87 -3.94
C GLY A 43 18.20 -3.55 -4.81
N TYR A 44 17.77 -4.11 -5.94
CA TYR A 44 18.64 -4.73 -6.94
C TYR A 44 19.75 -3.79 -7.40
N LEU A 45 19.41 -2.54 -7.73
CA LEU A 45 20.39 -1.57 -8.20
C LEU A 45 21.43 -1.26 -7.13
N MET A 46 21.00 -1.00 -5.89
CA MET A 46 21.93 -0.77 -4.78
C MET A 46 22.83 -1.99 -4.54
N GLU A 47 22.27 -3.20 -4.47
CA GLU A 47 23.06 -4.42 -4.28
C GLU A 47 24.09 -4.60 -5.40
N LYS A 48 23.73 -4.36 -6.66
CA LYS A 48 24.68 -4.38 -7.78
C LYS A 48 25.77 -3.31 -7.66
N THR A 49 25.43 -2.12 -7.20
CA THR A 49 26.40 -1.04 -6.99
C THR A 49 27.41 -1.38 -5.90
N PHE A 50 26.98 -1.95 -4.77
CA PHE A 50 27.87 -2.23 -3.63
C PHE A 50 28.59 -3.58 -3.73
N ASN A 51 27.98 -4.58 -4.35
CA ASN A 51 28.55 -5.93 -4.44
C ASN A 51 29.30 -6.17 -5.76
N GLY A 52 29.00 -5.38 -6.80
CA GLY A 52 29.61 -5.47 -8.12
C GLY A 52 28.63 -5.99 -9.19
N PRO A 53 28.90 -5.72 -10.47
CA PRO A 53 27.99 -6.09 -11.57
C PRO A 53 27.83 -7.61 -11.72
N ASP A 54 28.87 -8.38 -11.38
CA ASP A 54 28.95 -9.82 -11.57
C ASP A 54 28.46 -10.64 -10.36
N THR A 55 28.09 -10.00 -9.25
CA THR A 55 27.55 -10.72 -8.09
C THR A 55 26.11 -11.14 -8.32
N LEU A 56 25.76 -12.35 -7.89
CA LEU A 56 24.36 -12.79 -7.90
C LEU A 56 23.54 -11.94 -6.92
N PRO A 57 22.28 -11.60 -7.25
CA PRO A 57 21.37 -10.94 -6.30
C PRO A 57 21.32 -11.68 -4.96
N GLY A 58 21.28 -10.94 -3.85
CA GLY A 58 21.29 -11.52 -2.50
C GLY A 58 22.65 -11.98 -1.97
N THR A 59 23.77 -11.69 -2.64
CA THR A 59 25.12 -11.95 -2.12
C THR A 59 25.84 -10.65 -1.76
N GLY A 60 26.43 -10.59 -0.57
CA GLY A 60 27.18 -9.41 -0.09
C GLY A 60 26.35 -8.51 0.83
N SER A 61 26.42 -7.20 0.60
CA SER A 61 25.58 -6.21 1.28
C SER A 61 24.13 -6.29 0.82
N VAL A 62 23.19 -6.06 1.74
CA VAL A 62 21.75 -6.19 1.49
C VAL A 62 21.06 -4.83 1.67
N HIS A 63 20.25 -4.43 0.70
CA HIS A 63 19.59 -3.12 0.68
C HIS A 63 18.08 -3.25 0.50
N ALA A 64 17.34 -3.30 1.60
CA ALA A 64 15.90 -3.50 1.59
C ALA A 64 15.14 -2.18 1.44
N PHE A 65 14.11 -2.15 0.60
CA PHE A 65 13.19 -1.02 0.46
C PHE A 65 11.84 -1.35 1.10
N ALA A 66 11.60 -0.81 2.29
CA ALA A 66 10.41 -1.08 3.06
C ALA A 66 9.28 -0.11 2.70
N GLN A 67 8.05 -0.60 2.84
CA GLN A 67 6.85 0.23 2.77
C GLN A 67 6.71 1.12 4.00
N SER A 68 5.97 2.21 3.84
CA SER A 68 5.59 3.12 4.92
C SER A 68 4.08 3.39 4.81
N ASN A 69 3.64 4.63 4.85
CA ASN A 69 2.24 5.01 4.69
C ASN A 69 1.87 5.30 3.22
N MET A 70 1.88 4.26 2.37
CA MET A 70 1.68 4.38 0.93
C MET A 70 0.22 4.24 0.44
N GLY A 71 -0.77 4.08 1.32
CA GLY A 71 -2.14 3.68 0.95
C GLY A 71 -2.84 4.57 -0.11
N ASP A 72 -2.40 5.82 -0.28
CA ASP A 72 -2.88 6.78 -1.28
C ASP A 72 -1.74 7.36 -2.15
N VAL A 73 -0.61 6.65 -2.28
CA VAL A 73 0.59 7.11 -3.01
C VAL A 73 0.91 6.20 -4.18
N SER A 74 0.72 6.71 -5.39
CA SER A 74 0.98 6.02 -6.66
C SER A 74 2.41 6.28 -7.19
N PRO A 75 3.07 5.28 -7.83
CA PRO A 75 4.31 5.50 -8.58
C PRO A 75 4.08 6.09 -9.97
N ASN A 76 2.82 6.20 -10.43
CA ASN A 76 2.45 6.67 -11.75
C ASN A 76 2.39 8.20 -11.82
N THR A 77 3.57 8.82 -11.79
CA THR A 77 3.76 10.24 -11.50
C THR A 77 3.24 11.22 -12.55
N LEU A 78 2.80 10.77 -13.72
CA LEU A 78 2.29 11.67 -14.76
C LEU A 78 0.79 11.94 -14.62
N GLY A 79 0.10 11.22 -13.73
CA GLY A 79 -1.35 11.33 -13.52
C GLY A 79 -2.13 10.25 -14.27
N ALA A 80 -3.45 10.28 -14.10
CA ALA A 80 -4.37 9.30 -14.67
C ALA A 80 -5.09 9.85 -15.91
N PHE A 81 -5.11 9.04 -16.97
CA PHE A 81 -5.66 9.41 -18.26
C PHE A 81 -6.50 8.28 -18.84
N CYS A 82 -7.45 8.67 -19.69
CA CYS A 82 -8.26 7.77 -20.46
C CYS A 82 -7.45 7.15 -21.60
N GLU A 83 -7.37 5.83 -21.67
CA GLU A 83 -6.57 5.13 -22.69
C GLU A 83 -7.09 5.34 -24.11
N ASP A 84 -8.40 5.57 -24.28
CA ASP A 84 -9.07 5.73 -25.57
C ASP A 84 -8.92 7.14 -26.17
N THR A 85 -8.97 8.17 -25.32
CA THR A 85 -9.03 9.58 -25.74
C THR A 85 -7.74 10.34 -25.44
N GLY A 86 -6.94 9.88 -24.46
CA GLY A 86 -5.77 10.59 -23.96
C GLY A 86 -6.08 11.76 -23.02
N GLU A 87 -7.36 12.03 -22.75
CA GLU A 87 -7.79 13.07 -21.82
C GLU A 87 -7.58 12.66 -20.35
N PRO A 88 -7.44 13.62 -19.42
CA PRO A 88 -7.41 13.31 -17.99
C PRO A 88 -8.69 12.59 -17.54
N CYS A 89 -8.55 11.61 -16.64
CA CYS A 89 -9.71 10.98 -16.01
C CYS A 89 -10.54 11.97 -15.19
N ASP A 90 -11.80 11.62 -14.94
CA ASP A 90 -12.57 12.31 -13.90
C ASP A 90 -11.88 12.18 -12.53
N TYR A 91 -11.69 13.32 -11.87
CA TYR A 91 -10.94 13.41 -10.62
C TYR A 91 -11.65 12.74 -9.44
N GLN A 92 -12.98 12.83 -9.36
CA GLN A 92 -13.74 12.34 -8.20
C GLN A 92 -14.01 10.84 -8.29
N THR A 93 -14.28 10.35 -9.50
CA THR A 93 -14.72 8.97 -9.71
C THR A 93 -13.66 8.06 -10.33
N SER A 94 -12.56 8.64 -10.83
CA SER A 94 -11.52 7.92 -11.59
C SER A 94 -12.11 7.18 -12.78
N THR A 95 -12.89 7.89 -13.60
CA THR A 95 -13.59 7.29 -14.75
C THR A 95 -13.35 8.04 -16.05
N CYS A 96 -13.52 7.32 -17.15
CA CYS A 96 -13.55 7.78 -18.53
C CYS A 96 -14.92 7.46 -19.11
N ASN A 97 -15.68 8.48 -19.53
CA ASN A 97 -17.06 8.31 -20.00
C ASN A 97 -17.95 7.55 -19.00
N GLY A 98 -17.73 7.76 -17.70
CA GLY A 98 -18.48 7.12 -16.60
C GLY A 98 -18.04 5.68 -16.27
N LYS A 99 -16.98 5.16 -16.90
CA LYS A 99 -16.43 3.82 -16.70
C LYS A 99 -15.02 3.85 -16.13
N ASN A 100 -14.66 2.92 -15.26
CA ASN A 100 -13.36 2.93 -14.58
C ASN A 100 -12.24 2.31 -15.44
N GLU A 101 -12.58 1.39 -16.35
CA GLU A 101 -11.64 0.42 -16.93
C GLU A 101 -10.56 1.08 -17.79
N LEU A 102 -10.87 2.24 -18.35
CA LEU A 102 -9.97 3.00 -19.22
C LEU A 102 -9.18 4.07 -18.47
N CYS A 103 -9.44 4.29 -17.18
CA CYS A 103 -8.75 5.31 -16.41
C CYS A 103 -7.47 4.77 -15.76
N GLN A 104 -6.33 4.93 -16.46
CA GLN A 104 -5.05 4.36 -16.05
C GLN A 104 -4.04 5.45 -15.68
N GLY A 105 -3.35 5.25 -14.55
CA GLY A 105 -2.22 6.05 -14.11
C GLY A 105 -1.00 5.81 -15.01
N ARG A 106 -0.30 6.86 -15.41
CA ARG A 106 0.90 6.78 -16.27
C ARG A 106 2.19 7.02 -15.49
N GLY A 107 3.08 6.02 -15.54
CA GLY A 107 4.45 6.14 -15.04
C GLY A 107 5.34 7.06 -15.89
N PRO A 108 6.52 7.44 -15.38
CA PRO A 108 7.43 8.34 -16.09
C PRO A 108 8.00 7.75 -17.40
N GLY A 109 7.95 6.43 -17.58
CA GLY A 109 8.42 5.71 -18.76
C GLY A 109 7.29 5.22 -19.68
N TRP A 110 6.04 5.65 -19.47
CA TRP A 110 4.85 5.05 -20.10
C TRP A 110 4.88 5.01 -21.64
N LEU A 111 5.53 5.98 -22.29
CA LEU A 111 5.68 6.00 -23.76
C LEU A 111 6.57 4.85 -24.29
N THR A 112 7.39 4.28 -23.41
CA THR A 112 8.25 3.14 -23.71
C THR A 112 7.64 1.86 -23.16
N SER A 113 7.42 1.79 -21.85
CA SER A 113 6.77 0.67 -21.17
C SER A 113 6.57 0.95 -19.68
N ASP A 114 5.75 0.12 -19.05
CA ASP A 114 5.64 0.01 -17.59
C ASP A 114 6.93 -0.54 -16.95
N PHE A 115 7.68 -1.40 -17.65
CA PHE A 115 9.06 -1.79 -17.26
C PHE A 115 10.00 -0.59 -17.15
N GLU A 116 9.94 0.33 -18.12
CA GLU A 116 10.77 1.55 -18.08
C GLU A 116 10.32 2.48 -16.94
N SER A 117 9.02 2.58 -16.69
CA SER A 117 8.49 3.30 -15.53
C SER A 117 8.99 2.70 -14.21
N THR A 118 8.99 1.37 -14.11
CA THR A 118 9.49 0.61 -12.96
C THR A 118 10.97 0.89 -12.71
N ARG A 119 11.79 0.84 -13.78
CA ARG A 119 13.21 1.19 -13.75
C ARG A 119 13.41 2.61 -13.23
N LEU A 120 12.78 3.60 -13.86
CA LEU A 120 12.94 5.01 -13.52
C LEU A 120 12.50 5.35 -12.08
N ILE A 121 11.39 4.77 -11.60
CA ILE A 121 10.94 4.97 -10.22
C ILE A 121 11.89 4.27 -9.23
N GLY A 122 12.36 3.07 -9.54
CA GLY A 122 13.34 2.36 -8.72
C GLY A 122 14.69 3.08 -8.64
N GLU A 123 15.19 3.60 -9.76
CA GLU A 123 16.43 4.40 -9.81
C GLU A 123 16.36 5.63 -8.92
N ARG A 124 15.24 6.36 -8.96
CA ARG A 124 15.03 7.54 -8.08
C ARG A 124 15.08 7.16 -6.60
N GLN A 125 14.49 6.03 -6.23
CA GLN A 125 14.55 5.52 -4.86
C GLN A 125 15.98 5.11 -4.47
N ALA A 126 16.67 4.34 -5.32
CA ALA A 126 18.04 3.91 -5.10
C ALA A 126 19.02 5.08 -4.99
N GLN A 127 18.94 6.04 -5.91
CA GLN A 127 19.76 7.24 -5.90
C GLN A 127 19.61 7.98 -4.57
N LYS A 128 18.35 8.19 -4.12
CA LYS A 128 18.13 8.88 -2.85
C LYS A 128 18.64 8.08 -1.65
N ALA A 129 18.49 6.76 -1.67
CA ALA A 129 19.02 5.89 -0.62
C ALA A 129 20.55 5.94 -0.55
N MET A 130 21.26 5.91 -1.70
CA MET A 130 22.72 6.05 -1.75
C MET A 130 23.18 7.41 -1.19
N GLU A 131 22.53 8.51 -1.56
CA GLU A 131 22.81 9.84 -0.99
C GLU A 131 22.65 9.86 0.55
N LEU A 132 21.60 9.23 1.08
CA LEU A 132 21.35 9.15 2.51
C LEU A 132 22.35 8.22 3.20
N LEU A 133 22.78 7.15 2.55
CA LEU A 133 23.77 6.22 3.07
C LEU A 133 25.13 6.89 3.26
N ASP A 134 25.53 7.76 2.33
CA ASP A 134 26.80 8.49 2.36
C ASP A 134 26.78 9.63 3.39
N SER A 135 25.62 10.28 3.57
CA SER A 135 25.46 11.43 4.48
C SER A 135 24.96 11.06 5.89
N ALA A 136 24.67 9.78 6.16
CA ALA A 136 24.18 9.31 7.46
C ALA A 136 25.23 9.52 8.57
N THR A 137 24.91 10.40 9.53
CA THR A 137 25.79 10.76 10.65
C THR A 137 25.17 10.56 12.04
N THR A 138 23.84 10.50 12.14
CA THR A 138 23.15 10.30 13.41
C THR A 138 23.26 8.84 13.87
N PRO A 139 23.96 8.55 14.97
CA PRO A 139 24.08 7.17 15.44
C PRO A 139 22.77 6.69 16.07
N VAL A 140 22.48 5.40 15.89
CA VAL A 140 21.38 4.72 16.59
C VAL A 140 21.93 4.09 17.86
N ILE A 141 21.57 4.64 19.02
CA ILE A 141 22.14 4.25 20.32
C ILE A 141 21.03 3.99 21.33
N GLY A 142 21.19 2.92 22.12
CA GLY A 142 20.33 2.59 23.25
C GLY A 142 19.91 1.13 23.23
N SER A 143 18.92 0.79 24.06
CA SER A 143 18.39 -0.57 24.20
C SER A 143 17.60 -1.01 22.98
N VAL A 144 17.54 -2.32 22.76
CA VAL A 144 16.55 -2.95 21.89
C VAL A 144 15.37 -3.39 22.76
N ASP A 145 14.14 -3.10 22.34
CA ASP A 145 12.91 -3.51 23.03
C ASP A 145 11.77 -3.73 22.03
N TYR A 146 10.71 -4.43 22.43
CA TYR A 146 9.53 -4.63 21.60
C TYR A 146 8.25 -4.78 22.43
N ARG A 147 7.11 -4.38 21.86
CA ARG A 147 5.78 -4.73 22.38
C ARG A 147 4.95 -5.27 21.24
N HIS A 148 4.16 -6.29 21.52
CA HIS A 148 3.26 -6.94 20.56
C HIS A 148 1.93 -7.21 21.24
N GLN A 149 0.85 -7.08 20.48
CA GLN A 149 -0.48 -7.44 20.94
C GLN A 149 -1.33 -7.95 19.76
N PHE A 150 -2.08 -9.01 20.03
CA PHE A 150 -3.22 -9.41 19.21
C PHE A 150 -4.45 -8.59 19.61
N ILE A 151 -5.04 -7.87 18.66
CA ILE A 151 -6.25 -7.06 18.90
C ILE A 151 -7.43 -7.70 18.18
N ASN A 152 -8.50 -7.97 18.92
CA ASN A 152 -9.81 -8.29 18.32
C ASN A 152 -10.42 -7.00 17.78
N MET A 153 -10.26 -6.74 16.48
CA MET A 153 -10.62 -5.47 15.87
C MET A 153 -12.12 -5.18 15.97
N PRO A 154 -13.06 -6.10 15.64
CA PRO A 154 -14.51 -5.84 15.76
C PRO A 154 -15.03 -5.53 17.17
N GLU A 155 -14.27 -5.86 18.22
CA GLU A 155 -14.68 -5.61 19.62
C GLU A 155 -13.87 -4.47 20.26
N TYR A 156 -12.93 -3.89 19.53
CA TYR A 156 -12.05 -2.86 20.05
C TYR A 156 -12.80 -1.55 20.25
N SER A 157 -12.84 -1.08 21.50
CA SER A 157 -13.48 0.17 21.90
C SER A 157 -12.47 1.18 22.41
N PHE A 158 -12.58 2.43 21.98
CA PHE A 158 -11.67 3.51 22.36
C PHE A 158 -12.40 4.85 22.48
N LYS A 159 -11.73 5.85 23.04
CA LYS A 159 -12.26 7.22 23.13
C LYS A 159 -11.86 8.03 21.92
N LEU A 160 -12.84 8.55 21.19
CA LEU A 160 -12.66 9.50 20.10
C LEU A 160 -13.37 10.80 20.49
N ASN A 161 -12.61 11.89 20.65
CA ASN A 161 -13.16 13.20 21.08
C ASN A 161 -14.02 13.14 22.36
N GLY A 162 -13.70 12.23 23.27
CA GLY A 162 -14.42 12.04 24.54
C GLY A 162 -15.58 11.04 24.47
N GLU A 163 -15.99 10.63 23.27
CA GLU A 163 -17.04 9.63 23.08
C GLU A 163 -16.44 8.22 22.97
N ASN A 164 -17.11 7.24 23.57
CA ASN A 164 -16.74 5.84 23.40
C ASN A 164 -17.23 5.37 22.03
N VAL A 165 -16.30 4.92 21.19
CA VAL A 165 -16.59 4.34 19.88
C VAL A 165 -16.05 2.91 19.82
N THR A 166 -16.75 2.06 19.10
CA THR A 166 -16.37 0.66 18.87
C THR A 166 -16.18 0.44 17.38
N LEU A 167 -15.13 -0.28 16.99
CA LEU A 167 -14.89 -0.62 15.60
C LEU A 167 -15.93 -1.62 15.07
N CYS A 168 -16.17 -1.59 13.76
CA CYS A 168 -17.13 -2.46 13.11
C CYS A 168 -16.51 -3.81 12.73
N LYS A 169 -17.37 -4.83 12.52
CA LYS A 169 -16.98 -6.02 11.75
C LYS A 169 -16.51 -5.62 10.34
N ALA A 170 -15.59 -6.40 9.78
CA ALA A 170 -15.00 -6.13 8.48
C ALA A 170 -16.05 -6.10 7.35
N ALA A 171 -15.96 -5.08 6.49
CA ALA A 171 -16.77 -4.96 5.28
C ALA A 171 -16.07 -4.13 4.21
N MET A 172 -16.23 -4.54 2.95
CA MET A 172 -15.73 -3.82 1.78
C MET A 172 -16.87 -3.04 1.13
N GLY A 173 -16.60 -1.80 0.74
CA GLY A 173 -17.61 -0.92 0.12
C GLY A 173 -17.73 -1.11 -1.39
N TYR A 174 -18.68 -0.45 -2.04
CA TYR A 174 -18.84 -0.51 -3.50
C TYR A 174 -17.58 -0.07 -4.26
N SER A 175 -16.96 1.03 -3.83
CA SER A 175 -15.72 1.52 -4.46
C SER A 175 -14.52 0.57 -4.33
N PHE A 176 -14.57 -0.48 -3.50
CA PHE A 176 -13.55 -1.54 -3.52
C PHE A 176 -13.47 -2.20 -4.90
N ALA A 177 -14.63 -2.48 -5.52
CA ALA A 177 -14.69 -3.14 -6.83
C ALA A 177 -14.35 -2.18 -7.99
N ALA A 178 -14.21 -0.88 -7.73
CA ALA A 178 -13.77 0.10 -8.71
C ALA A 178 -12.24 0.07 -8.94
N GLY A 179 -11.48 -0.59 -8.06
CA GLY A 179 -10.02 -0.55 -8.10
C GLY A 179 -9.48 0.87 -7.89
N THR A 180 -8.33 1.15 -8.48
CA THR A 180 -7.70 2.48 -8.48
C THR A 180 -7.20 2.85 -9.87
N THR A 181 -6.66 4.05 -10.05
CA THR A 181 -5.99 4.40 -11.30
C THR A 181 -4.72 3.57 -11.54
N ASP A 182 -4.13 2.95 -10.52
CA ASP A 182 -2.96 2.07 -10.68
C ASP A 182 -3.35 0.64 -11.11
N GLY A 183 -4.63 0.32 -11.02
CA GLY A 183 -5.19 -0.98 -11.38
C GLY A 183 -6.71 -0.85 -11.35
N PRO A 184 -7.32 -0.44 -12.48
CA PRO A 184 -8.76 -0.26 -12.55
C PRO A 184 -9.50 -1.55 -12.25
N GLY A 185 -10.66 -1.39 -11.61
CA GLY A 185 -11.63 -2.46 -11.44
C GLY A 185 -12.30 -2.82 -12.76
N ALA A 186 -13.49 -3.40 -12.65
CA ALA A 186 -14.30 -3.75 -13.80
C ALA A 186 -15.74 -3.32 -13.58
N PHE A 187 -16.53 -3.36 -14.65
CA PHE A 187 -17.97 -3.08 -14.64
C PHE A 187 -18.27 -1.61 -14.32
N ASP A 188 -19.47 -1.35 -13.81
CA ASP A 188 -20.00 -0.02 -13.55
C ASP A 188 -19.59 0.57 -12.18
N PHE A 189 -18.63 -0.05 -11.48
CA PHE A 189 -18.14 0.46 -10.20
C PHE A 189 -17.29 1.73 -10.40
N LYS A 190 -17.42 2.68 -9.47
CA LYS A 190 -16.62 3.90 -9.47
C LYS A 190 -16.13 4.25 -8.07
N GLN A 191 -15.02 4.99 -8.00
CA GLN A 191 -14.57 5.54 -6.74
C GLN A 191 -15.51 6.64 -6.25
N GLY A 192 -15.51 6.89 -4.94
CA GLY A 192 -16.37 7.90 -4.31
C GLY A 192 -17.87 7.57 -4.32
N ASP A 193 -18.25 6.31 -4.54
CA ASP A 193 -19.65 5.90 -4.55
C ASP A 193 -20.21 5.84 -3.12
N ASN A 194 -20.96 6.89 -2.76
CA ASN A 194 -21.67 7.04 -1.49
C ASN A 194 -23.19 6.89 -1.66
N LEU A 195 -23.69 6.65 -2.88
CA LEU A 195 -25.12 6.74 -3.21
C LEU A 195 -25.57 5.46 -3.90
N THR A 196 -25.80 4.46 -3.06
CA THR A 196 -26.58 3.23 -3.31
C THR A 196 -26.01 2.24 -4.33
N GLY A 197 -25.90 1.02 -3.83
CA GLY A 197 -25.63 -0.16 -4.62
C GLY A 197 -26.59 -0.29 -5.79
N ASN A 198 -26.01 -0.42 -6.98
CA ASN A 198 -26.73 -0.89 -8.15
C ASN A 198 -27.62 -2.08 -7.73
N PRO A 199 -28.96 -2.04 -7.97
CA PRO A 199 -29.88 -3.11 -7.58
C PRO A 199 -29.46 -4.51 -8.04
N PHE A 200 -28.74 -4.61 -9.16
CA PHE A 200 -28.13 -5.84 -9.63
C PHE A 200 -27.06 -6.35 -8.65
N TRP A 201 -26.12 -5.50 -8.25
CA TRP A 201 -25.07 -5.85 -7.30
C TRP A 201 -25.60 -6.07 -5.88
N ASP A 202 -26.66 -5.37 -5.50
CA ASP A 202 -27.38 -5.63 -4.25
C ASP A 202 -27.98 -7.05 -4.22
N PHE A 203 -28.55 -7.51 -5.34
CA PHE A 203 -29.08 -8.85 -5.52
C PHE A 203 -27.96 -9.91 -5.49
N VAL A 204 -26.88 -9.69 -6.25
CA VAL A 204 -25.71 -10.61 -6.28
C VAL A 204 -25.08 -10.73 -4.89
N ARG A 205 -24.88 -9.61 -4.18
CA ARG A 205 -24.44 -9.62 -2.78
C ARG A 205 -25.41 -10.39 -1.89
N GLY A 206 -26.71 -10.16 -2.04
CA GLY A 206 -27.74 -10.86 -1.28
C GLY A 206 -27.71 -12.38 -1.43
N ALA A 207 -27.32 -12.86 -2.62
CA ALA A 207 -27.13 -14.29 -2.89
C ALA A 207 -25.88 -14.89 -2.21
N ILE A 208 -24.86 -14.08 -1.92
CA ILE A 208 -23.65 -14.50 -1.18
C ILE A 208 -23.90 -14.40 0.33
N LYS A 209 -24.15 -13.18 0.82
CA LYS A 209 -24.43 -12.85 2.22
C LYS A 209 -25.07 -11.47 2.30
N LYS A 210 -26.32 -11.41 2.76
CA LYS A 210 -26.98 -10.14 3.08
C LYS A 210 -26.35 -9.54 4.35
N PRO A 211 -25.79 -8.30 4.30
CA PRO A 211 -25.24 -7.64 5.48
C PRO A 211 -26.34 -7.37 6.52
N SER A 212 -25.99 -7.51 7.79
CA SER A 212 -26.90 -7.15 8.89
C SER A 212 -27.18 -5.64 8.95
N ALA A 213 -28.31 -5.26 9.55
CA ALA A 213 -28.66 -3.85 9.76
C ALA A 213 -27.64 -3.14 10.66
N GLU A 214 -27.09 -3.86 11.66
CA GLU A 214 -26.03 -3.38 12.55
C GLU A 214 -24.75 -3.07 11.77
N LEU A 215 -24.32 -3.97 10.88
CA LEU A 215 -23.13 -3.77 10.06
C LEU A 215 -23.31 -2.59 9.10
N ILE A 216 -24.47 -2.46 8.46
CA ILE A 216 -24.79 -1.33 7.57
C ILE A 216 -24.70 -0.02 8.35
N GLU A 217 -25.31 0.05 9.54
CA GLU A 217 -25.30 1.26 10.35
C GLU A 217 -23.87 1.63 10.79
N CYS A 218 -23.12 0.66 11.29
CA CYS A 218 -21.75 0.87 11.78
C CYS A 218 -20.81 1.36 10.66
N GLN A 219 -20.96 0.85 9.44
CA GLN A 219 -20.07 1.17 8.32
C GLN A 219 -20.39 2.51 7.63
N LYS A 220 -21.49 3.19 7.99
CA LYS A 220 -21.84 4.47 7.36
C LYS A 220 -20.68 5.48 7.40
N PRO A 221 -20.46 6.25 6.32
CA PRO A 221 -21.27 6.35 5.10
C PRO A 221 -20.98 5.29 4.02
N LYS A 222 -20.12 4.28 4.28
CA LYS A 222 -19.71 3.29 3.28
C LYS A 222 -20.88 2.37 2.90
N PRO A 223 -21.30 2.32 1.62
CA PRO A 223 -22.25 1.33 1.16
C PRO A 223 -21.57 -0.05 1.10
N VAL A 224 -22.02 -1.01 1.91
CA VAL A 224 -21.39 -2.34 2.03
C VAL A 224 -21.66 -3.18 0.79
N LEU A 225 -20.61 -3.55 0.05
CA LEU A 225 -20.66 -4.53 -1.05
C LEU A 225 -20.42 -5.96 -0.54
N LEU A 226 -19.40 -6.16 0.32
CA LEU A 226 -19.06 -7.48 0.86
C LEU A 226 -19.02 -7.44 2.39
N ALA A 227 -19.85 -8.25 3.04
CA ALA A 227 -19.93 -8.39 4.50
C ALA A 227 -18.93 -9.42 5.04
N THR A 228 -17.63 -9.25 4.78
CA THR A 228 -16.61 -10.29 5.04
C THR A 228 -16.53 -10.72 6.51
N GLY A 229 -16.79 -9.82 7.46
CA GLY A 229 -16.85 -10.12 8.89
C GLY A 229 -18.09 -10.89 9.35
N GLU A 230 -19.07 -11.12 8.47
CA GLU A 230 -20.28 -11.93 8.73
C GLU A 230 -20.33 -13.19 7.85
N THR A 231 -19.31 -13.41 7.00
CA THR A 231 -19.22 -14.53 6.08
C THR A 231 -18.14 -15.51 6.55
N THR A 232 -18.56 -16.73 6.88
CA THR A 232 -17.69 -17.77 7.46
C THR A 232 -17.68 -19.08 6.67
N PHE A 233 -18.37 -19.15 5.53
CA PHE A 233 -18.38 -20.33 4.66
C PHE A 233 -17.58 -20.06 3.39
N PRO A 234 -16.70 -20.99 2.95
CA PRO A 234 -16.29 -22.22 3.62
C PRO A 234 -15.35 -22.00 4.82
N TYR A 235 -14.84 -20.78 5.00
CA TYR A 235 -14.04 -20.30 6.13
C TYR A 235 -14.29 -18.80 6.33
N ALA A 236 -13.70 -18.17 7.35
CA ALA A 236 -13.79 -16.72 7.55
C ALA A 236 -13.17 -15.95 6.38
N TRP A 237 -13.91 -15.01 5.79
CA TRP A 237 -13.47 -14.25 4.61
C TRP A 237 -12.51 -13.09 4.93
N GLY A 238 -12.31 -12.78 6.21
CA GLY A 238 -11.34 -11.78 6.66
C GLY A 238 -10.92 -12.01 8.10
N PRO A 239 -9.74 -11.51 8.51
CA PRO A 239 -9.27 -11.64 9.87
C PRO A 239 -10.09 -10.73 10.81
N ALA A 240 -10.43 -11.25 11.99
CA ALA A 240 -10.95 -10.44 13.10
C ALA A 240 -9.83 -10.01 14.06
N ILE A 241 -8.80 -10.85 14.19
CA ILE A 241 -7.62 -10.59 15.02
C ILE A 241 -6.53 -9.97 14.15
N ALA A 242 -5.99 -8.83 14.58
CA ALA A 242 -4.88 -8.16 13.92
C ALA A 242 -3.67 -8.03 14.85
N ASP A 243 -2.48 -8.17 14.28
CA ASP A 243 -1.21 -7.96 14.95
C ASP A 243 -0.83 -6.49 14.96
N VAL A 244 -0.55 -5.95 16.14
CA VAL A 244 0.13 -4.65 16.26
C VAL A 244 1.44 -4.84 17.00
N GLN A 245 2.51 -4.26 16.48
CA GLN A 245 3.83 -4.39 17.08
C GLN A 245 4.61 -3.08 16.99
N VAL A 246 5.32 -2.78 18.06
CA VAL A 246 6.29 -1.69 18.14
C VAL A 246 7.65 -2.31 18.41
N LEU A 247 8.62 -2.00 17.55
CA LEU A 247 10.02 -2.38 17.72
C LEU A 247 10.83 -1.12 18.01
N LYS A 248 11.71 -1.18 19.02
CA LYS A 248 12.62 -0.10 19.36
C LYS A 248 14.06 -0.59 19.20
N ILE A 249 14.85 0.18 18.47
CA ILE A 249 16.29 -0.01 18.32
C ILE A 249 16.94 1.32 18.72
N GLY A 250 17.39 1.42 19.97
CA GLY A 250 17.94 2.66 20.49
C GLY A 250 16.93 3.81 20.46
N ASN A 251 17.24 4.86 19.70
CA ASN A 251 16.39 6.02 19.43
C ASN A 251 15.56 5.90 18.14
N PHE A 252 15.55 4.74 17.49
CA PHE A 252 14.73 4.44 16.31
C PHE A 252 13.55 3.53 16.68
N VAL A 253 12.36 3.84 16.19
CA VAL A 253 11.13 3.09 16.46
C VAL A 253 10.47 2.69 15.15
N ILE A 254 10.08 1.42 15.05
CA ILE A 254 9.35 0.85 13.91
C ILE A 254 7.97 0.46 14.40
N LEU A 255 6.94 0.98 13.73
CA LEU A 255 5.56 0.60 13.95
C LEU A 255 5.16 -0.41 12.87
N ALA A 256 4.93 -1.66 13.26
CA ALA A 256 4.38 -2.69 12.40
C ALA A 256 2.85 -2.66 12.54
N VAL A 257 2.20 -2.04 11.55
CA VAL A 257 0.76 -1.85 11.50
C VAL A 257 0.14 -2.73 10.40
N PRO A 258 -1.01 -3.39 10.66
CA PRO A 258 -1.57 -4.40 9.77
C PRO A 258 -2.49 -3.78 8.71
N GLY A 259 -1.92 -3.05 7.75
CA GLY A 259 -2.65 -2.54 6.59
C GLY A 259 -2.02 -1.33 5.91
N GLU A 260 -2.72 -0.83 4.90
CA GLU A 260 -2.20 0.21 4.01
C GLU A 260 -2.64 1.60 4.48
N PHE A 261 -1.80 2.24 5.29
CA PHE A 261 -2.08 3.56 5.84
C PHE A 261 -1.95 4.62 4.75
N THR A 262 -2.95 5.50 4.63
CA THR A 262 -2.85 6.70 3.80
C THR A 262 -1.80 7.67 4.35
N THR A 263 -1.38 8.61 3.52
CA THR A 263 -0.38 9.63 3.84
C THR A 263 -0.73 10.31 5.16
N MET A 264 -1.99 10.73 5.34
CA MET A 264 -2.41 11.42 6.56
C MET A 264 -2.69 10.49 7.74
N ALA A 265 -3.12 9.24 7.51
CA ALA A 265 -3.25 8.27 8.60
C ALA A 265 -1.89 7.97 9.23
N GLY A 266 -0.86 7.72 8.41
CA GLY A 266 0.49 7.44 8.90
C GLY A 266 1.21 8.63 9.52
N ARG A 267 0.84 9.87 9.18
CA ARG A 267 1.38 11.09 9.83
C ARG A 267 0.77 11.38 11.19
N ARG A 268 -0.46 10.92 11.43
CA ARG A 268 -1.19 11.13 12.70
C ARG A 268 -0.83 10.10 13.75
N LEU A 269 -0.53 8.87 13.30
CA LEU A 269 0.04 7.82 14.12
C LEU A 269 1.47 8.20 14.53
#